data_AF-A0A924KMX0-F1
#
_entry.id   AF-A0A924KMX0-F1
#
_cell.length_a   1.000
_cell.length_b   1.000
_cell.length_c   1.000
_cell.angle_alpha   90.00
_cell.angle_beta   90.00
_cell.angle_gamma   90.00
#
_symmetry.space_group_name_H-M   'P 1'
#
loop_
_entity.id
_entity.type
_entity.pdbx_description
1 polymer ?
#
loop_
_entity_poly.entity_id
_entity_poly.type
_entity_poly.pdbx_seq_one_letter_code
_entity_poly.pdbx_strand_id
1 'polypeptide(L)'
;NLKERLYAIYEVQTKEEAWGEYLHWESTIPPDLDKAFRPVKTAFRNWKVYILNYFVDVRVTNAFTESFNAKIRRVYRNGRGYTFARLRAKVLFTDRLQKRIAVQEKVKVRKKPRFEDVHMMRMASFQSMLEDDYDIKIQTKQVNLGTDLSTLEAEIDSGNF
;
A
#
# COMPACT_ATOMS: atom_id res chain seq x y z
N ASN A 1 -4.41 15.69 33.09
CA ASN A 1 -5.12 16.06 31.83
C ASN A 1 -5.48 14.76 31.07
N LEU A 2 -6.74 14.54 30.70
CA LEU A 2 -7.17 13.29 30.02
C LEU A 2 -6.45 13.08 28.68
N LYS A 3 -6.18 14.15 27.94
CA LYS A 3 -5.46 14.09 26.66
C LYS A 3 -4.02 13.58 26.84
N GLU A 4 -3.31 14.12 27.83
CA GLU A 4 -1.92 13.73 28.10
C GLU A 4 -1.83 12.28 28.59
N ARG A 5 -2.78 11.85 29.43
CA ARG A 5 -2.83 10.47 29.94
C ARG A 5 -3.03 9.44 28.83
N LEU A 6 -3.70 9.78 27.73
CA LEU A 6 -3.84 8.85 26.61
C LEU A 6 -2.48 8.47 26.00
N TYR A 7 -1.47 9.34 26.05
CA TYR A 7 -0.14 9.02 25.50
C TYR A 7 0.61 7.97 26.32
N ALA A 8 0.22 7.72 27.57
CA ALA A 8 0.83 6.70 28.43
C ALA A 8 0.74 5.30 27.82
N ILE A 9 -0.23 5.04 26.93
CA ILE A 9 -0.33 3.76 26.21
C ILE A 9 0.94 3.43 25.43
N TYR A 10 1.72 4.42 25.00
CA TYR A 10 2.93 4.24 24.18
C TYR A 10 4.20 4.06 25.02
N GLU A 11 4.11 4.20 26.34
CA GLU A 11 5.22 4.02 27.27
C GLU A 11 5.40 2.54 27.69
N VAL A 12 4.40 1.69 27.43
CA VAL A 12 4.43 0.24 27.71
C VAL A 12 5.12 -0.55 26.59
N GLN A 13 5.40 -1.83 26.83
CA GLN A 13 6.20 -2.66 25.92
C GLN A 13 5.34 -3.58 25.05
N THR A 14 4.22 -4.07 25.56
CA THR A 14 3.41 -5.09 24.86
C THR A 14 2.07 -4.56 24.37
N LYS A 15 1.48 -5.26 23.39
CA LYS A 15 0.15 -4.95 22.86
C LYS A 15 -0.94 -5.08 23.94
N GLU A 16 -0.79 -6.08 24.78
CA GLU A 16 -1.73 -6.43 25.84
C GLU A 16 -1.73 -5.35 26.92
N GLU A 17 -0.54 -4.90 27.35
CA GLU A 17 -0.38 -3.79 28.29
C GLU A 17 -0.94 -2.49 27.70
N ALA A 18 -0.63 -2.17 26.43
CA ALA A 18 -1.12 -0.96 25.78
C ALA A 18 -2.65 -0.93 25.69
N TRP A 19 -3.27 -2.09 25.43
CA TRP A 19 -4.73 -2.20 25.43
C TRP A 19 -5.31 -2.07 26.85
N GLY A 20 -4.63 -2.64 27.85
CA GLY A 20 -4.97 -2.48 29.26
C GLY A 20 -4.94 -1.01 29.70
N GLU A 21 -3.87 -0.29 29.37
CA GLU A 21 -3.72 1.14 29.65
C GLU A 21 -4.79 1.98 28.94
N TYR A 22 -5.13 1.65 27.69
CA TYR A 22 -6.24 2.30 26.99
C TYR A 22 -7.58 2.12 27.73
N LEU A 23 -7.89 0.90 28.17
CA LEU A 23 -9.14 0.62 28.89
C LEU A 23 -9.16 1.32 30.27
N HIS A 24 -8.02 1.35 30.95
CA HIS A 24 -7.88 2.10 32.19
C HIS A 24 -8.16 3.59 31.95
N TRP A 25 -7.49 4.19 30.97
CA TRP A 25 -7.73 5.57 30.57
C TRP A 25 -9.19 5.84 30.21
N GLU A 26 -9.81 4.97 29.41
CA GLU A 26 -11.23 5.10 29.00
C GLU A 26 -12.17 5.11 30.21
N SER A 27 -11.88 4.31 31.25
CA SER A 27 -12.67 4.29 32.48
C SER A 27 -12.48 5.52 33.38
N THR A 28 -11.40 6.28 33.18
CA THR A 28 -11.17 7.54 33.91
C THR A 28 -11.92 8.74 33.32
N ILE A 29 -12.61 8.58 32.18
CA ILE A 29 -13.34 9.66 31.52
C ILE A 29 -14.64 9.96 32.28
N PRO A 30 -14.80 11.19 32.82
CA PRO A 30 -16.05 11.60 33.47
C PRO A 30 -17.24 11.62 32.49
N PRO A 31 -18.48 11.33 32.94
CA PRO A 31 -19.66 11.27 32.07
C PRO A 31 -19.94 12.55 31.28
N ASP A 32 -19.62 13.71 31.85
CA ASP A 32 -19.75 15.03 31.23
C ASP A 32 -18.81 15.22 30.02
N LEU A 33 -17.67 14.52 30.01
CA LEU A 33 -16.70 14.55 28.93
C LEU A 33 -16.85 13.39 27.94
N ASP A 34 -17.72 12.43 28.20
CA ASP A 34 -17.89 11.23 27.36
C ASP A 34 -18.15 11.58 25.89
N LYS A 35 -19.04 12.56 25.66
CA LYS A 35 -19.41 13.03 24.32
C LYS A 35 -18.22 13.69 23.61
N ALA A 36 -17.37 14.42 24.35
CA ALA A 36 -16.19 15.09 23.80
C ALA A 36 -15.12 14.08 23.38
N PHE A 37 -14.94 12.99 24.12
CA PHE A 37 -13.97 11.94 23.82
C PHE A 37 -14.52 10.81 22.94
N ARG A 38 -15.82 10.80 22.63
CA ARG A 38 -16.44 9.79 21.75
C ARG A 38 -15.68 9.55 20.44
N PRO A 39 -15.23 10.57 19.69
CA PRO A 39 -14.47 10.35 18.45
C PRO A 39 -13.18 9.57 18.68
N VAL A 40 -12.46 9.85 19.78
CA VAL A 40 -11.20 9.16 20.12
C VAL A 40 -11.48 7.71 20.51
N LYS A 41 -12.49 7.46 21.35
CA LYS A 41 -12.88 6.09 21.73
C LYS A 41 -13.25 5.25 20.51
N THR A 42 -14.05 5.83 19.60
CA THR A 42 -14.45 5.16 18.36
C THR A 42 -13.24 4.87 17.47
N ALA A 43 -12.33 5.83 17.31
CA ALA A 43 -11.12 5.64 16.53
C ALA A 43 -10.24 4.52 17.10
N PHE A 44 -10.00 4.53 18.42
CA PHE A 44 -9.17 3.52 19.08
C PHE A 44 -9.75 2.10 18.97
N ARG A 45 -11.06 1.94 19.12
CA ARG A 45 -11.72 0.65 18.99
C ARG A 45 -11.73 0.15 17.55
N ASN A 46 -12.06 1.02 16.58
CA ASN A 46 -12.12 0.65 15.17
C ASN A 46 -10.73 0.33 14.59
N TRP A 47 -9.72 1.07 15.01
CA TRP A 47 -8.35 0.94 14.50
C TRP A 47 -7.43 0.19 15.46
N LYS A 48 -7.99 -0.50 16.46
CA LYS A 48 -7.25 -1.20 17.52
C LYS A 48 -6.10 -2.03 16.96
N VAL A 49 -6.37 -2.86 15.95
CA VAL A 49 -5.36 -3.75 15.35
C VAL A 49 -4.18 -2.95 14.82
N TYR A 50 -4.43 -1.86 14.09
CA TYR A 50 -3.39 -1.02 13.50
C TYR A 50 -2.63 -0.20 14.55
N ILE A 51 -3.34 0.36 15.55
CA ILE A 51 -2.72 1.12 16.64
C ILE A 51 -1.79 0.22 17.45
N LEU A 52 -2.26 -0.98 17.82
CA LEU A 52 -1.46 -1.93 18.60
C LEU A 52 -0.32 -2.54 17.78
N ASN A 53 -0.34 -2.49 16.46
CA ASN A 53 0.81 -2.92 15.65
C ASN A 53 2.07 -2.10 15.92
N TYR A 54 1.95 -0.91 16.53
CA TYR A 54 3.08 -0.15 17.05
C TYR A 54 4.00 -0.97 17.98
N PHE A 55 3.47 -1.98 18.69
CA PHE A 55 4.20 -2.77 19.69
C PHE A 55 4.74 -4.12 19.18
N VAL A 56 4.56 -4.49 17.90
CA VAL A 56 5.02 -5.80 17.37
C VAL A 56 6.46 -5.79 16.91
N ASP A 57 6.84 -4.73 16.18
CA ASP A 57 8.06 -4.68 15.39
C ASP A 57 8.96 -3.53 15.82
N VAL A 58 10.15 -3.46 15.21
CA VAL A 58 11.07 -2.32 15.30
C VAL A 58 10.27 -1.03 15.20
N ARG A 59 10.42 -0.12 16.17
CA ARG A 59 9.80 1.21 16.16
C ARG A 59 10.28 1.98 14.93
N VAL A 60 9.59 1.82 13.80
CA VAL A 60 9.88 2.54 12.57
C VAL A 60 9.50 3.99 12.84
N THR A 61 10.52 4.84 12.98
CA THR A 61 10.30 6.27 13.17
C THR A 61 9.57 6.86 11.98
N ASN A 62 8.62 7.75 12.25
CA ASN A 62 7.92 8.51 11.23
C ASN A 62 8.83 9.52 10.50
N ALA A 63 10.09 9.66 10.92
CA ALA A 63 11.04 10.64 10.40
C ALA A 63 11.17 10.63 8.87
N PHE A 64 11.14 9.45 8.22
CA PHE A 64 11.19 9.38 6.76
C PHE A 64 9.95 10.00 6.11
N THR A 65 8.75 9.69 6.61
CA THR A 65 7.52 10.25 6.03
C THR A 65 7.43 11.75 6.32
N GLU A 66 7.88 12.20 7.50
CA GLU A 66 7.87 13.60 7.89
C GLU A 66 8.86 14.43 7.08
N SER A 67 10.08 13.95 6.88
CA SER A 67 11.10 14.61 6.07
C SER A 67 10.65 14.70 4.62
N PHE A 68 10.07 13.63 4.08
CA PHE A 68 9.53 13.60 2.73
C PHE A 68 8.34 14.56 2.56
N ASN A 69 7.41 14.55 3.50
CA ASN A 69 6.28 15.48 3.52
C ASN A 69 6.74 16.95 3.63
N ALA A 70 7.81 17.23 4.37
CA ALA A 70 8.40 18.56 4.44
C ALA A 70 8.99 19.01 3.10
N LYS A 71 9.66 18.11 2.36
CA LYS A 71 10.17 18.37 1.00
C LYS A 71 9.01 18.69 0.03
N ILE A 72 7.96 17.89 0.01
CA ILE A 72 6.76 18.15 -0.83
C ILE A 72 6.14 19.52 -0.49
N ARG A 73 5.99 19.85 0.80
CA ARG A 73 5.46 21.16 1.21
C ARG A 73 6.35 22.32 0.78
N ARG A 74 7.67 22.13 0.70
CA ARG A 74 8.59 23.14 0.14
C ARG A 74 8.36 23.33 -1.35
N VAL A 75 8.28 22.25 -2.11
CA VAL A 75 7.96 22.27 -3.55
C VAL A 75 6.62 22.97 -3.80
N TYR A 76 5.58 22.64 -3.03
CA TYR A 76 4.27 23.26 -3.15
C TYR A 76 4.32 24.78 -2.91
N ARG A 77 5.05 25.22 -1.87
CA ARG A 77 5.21 26.65 -1.57
C ARG A 77 6.01 27.41 -2.64
N ASN A 78 7.04 26.77 -3.20
CA ASN A 78 7.87 27.38 -4.25
C ASN A 78 7.16 27.39 -5.60
N GLY A 79 6.29 26.41 -5.86
CA GLY A 79 5.48 26.30 -7.07
C GLY A 79 4.32 27.28 -7.08
N ARG A 80 4.58 28.55 -7.44
CA ARG A 80 3.50 29.53 -7.68
C ARG A 80 2.52 28.98 -8.73
N GLY A 81 1.26 28.77 -8.33
CA GLY A 81 0.17 28.39 -9.24
C GLY A 81 -0.11 26.88 -9.40
N TYR A 82 0.56 26.00 -8.64
CA TYR A 82 0.15 24.59 -8.57
C TYR A 82 -0.96 24.42 -7.53
N THR A 83 -2.14 23.99 -7.97
CA THR A 83 -3.13 23.39 -7.07
C THR A 83 -2.65 22.02 -6.62
N PHE A 84 -3.14 21.52 -5.48
CA PHE A 84 -2.82 20.17 -5.02
C PHE A 84 -3.08 19.10 -6.10
N ALA A 85 -4.17 19.25 -6.86
CA ALA A 85 -4.50 18.36 -7.97
C ALA A 85 -3.43 18.34 -9.07
N ARG A 86 -2.87 19.50 -9.44
CA ARG A 86 -1.79 19.59 -10.43
C ARG A 86 -0.49 18.99 -9.90
N LEU A 87 -0.14 19.27 -8.63
CA LEU A 87 1.04 18.69 -8.00
C LEU A 87 0.95 17.16 -7.95
N ARG A 88 -0.20 16.64 -7.52
CA ARG A 88 -0.49 15.20 -7.49
C ARG A 88 -0.41 14.57 -8.88
N ALA A 89 -0.99 15.22 -9.90
CA ALA A 89 -0.90 14.73 -11.28
C ALA A 89 0.55 14.68 -11.78
N LYS A 90 1.36 15.70 -11.46
CA LYS A 90 2.80 15.73 -11.78
C LYS A 90 3.53 14.54 -11.15
N VAL A 91 3.26 14.25 -9.88
CA VAL A 91 3.87 13.07 -9.20
C VAL A 91 3.42 11.74 -9.82
N LEU A 92 2.11 11.58 -10.05
CA LEU A 92 1.54 10.29 -10.47
C LEU A 92 1.73 9.95 -11.95
N PHE A 93 1.83 10.95 -12.83
CA PHE A 93 1.80 10.73 -14.28
C PHE A 93 3.09 11.14 -15.01
N THR A 94 4.09 11.67 -14.31
CA THR A 94 5.39 11.93 -14.93
C THR A 94 6.10 10.61 -15.20
N ASP A 95 6.40 10.34 -16.47
CA ASP A 95 6.90 9.04 -16.91
C ASP A 95 8.24 8.65 -16.30
N ARG A 96 9.18 9.61 -16.21
CA ARG A 96 10.49 9.42 -15.56
C ARG A 96 10.42 9.06 -14.08
N LEU A 97 9.29 9.32 -13.42
CA LEU A 97 9.09 8.95 -12.02
C LEU A 97 8.50 7.53 -11.87
N GLN A 98 8.07 6.88 -12.95
CA GLN A 98 7.38 5.59 -12.88
C GLN A 98 8.36 4.43 -12.77
N LYS A 99 8.16 3.57 -11.77
CA LYS A 99 8.89 2.32 -11.60
C LYS A 99 8.26 1.22 -12.44
N ARG A 100 8.88 0.89 -13.56
CA ARG A 100 8.45 -0.20 -14.45
C ARG A 100 9.36 -1.41 -14.27
N ILE A 101 8.78 -2.56 -13.94
CA ILE A 101 9.50 -3.82 -13.82
C ILE A 101 8.97 -4.83 -14.83
N ALA A 102 9.88 -5.68 -15.35
CA ALA A 102 9.51 -6.82 -16.17
C ALA A 102 9.15 -7.99 -15.26
N VAL A 103 7.89 -8.39 -15.26
CA VAL A 103 7.40 -9.55 -14.51
C VAL A 103 7.20 -10.70 -15.47
N GLN A 104 7.75 -11.86 -15.13
CA GLN A 104 7.50 -13.10 -15.85
C GLN A 104 6.22 -13.75 -15.32
N GLU A 105 5.24 -13.90 -16.17
CA GLU A 105 3.97 -14.55 -15.87
C GLU A 105 3.86 -15.86 -16.64
N LYS A 106 3.40 -16.91 -15.97
CA LYS A 106 3.10 -18.21 -16.60
C LYS A 106 1.67 -18.15 -17.13
N VAL A 107 1.53 -18.02 -18.44
CA VAL A 107 0.22 -17.97 -19.10
C VAL A 107 -0.08 -19.33 -19.72
N LYS A 108 -1.28 -19.86 -19.44
CA LYS A 108 -1.81 -21.05 -20.10
C LYS A 108 -2.27 -20.67 -21.50
N VAL A 109 -1.62 -21.23 -22.52
CA VAL A 109 -1.97 -21.01 -23.92
C VAL A 109 -2.49 -22.33 -24.48
N ARG A 110 -3.62 -22.28 -25.20
CA ARG A 110 -4.15 -23.46 -25.89
C ARG A 110 -3.10 -24.01 -26.86
N LYS A 111 -2.83 -25.32 -26.74
CA LYS A 111 -1.90 -26.01 -27.62
C LYS A 111 -2.47 -25.99 -29.04
N LYS A 112 -1.73 -25.42 -29.98
CA LYS A 112 -2.11 -25.50 -31.39
C LYS A 112 -1.72 -26.90 -31.89
N PRO A 113 -2.63 -27.66 -32.52
CA PRO A 113 -2.28 -28.96 -33.07
C PRO A 113 -1.18 -28.78 -34.12
N ARG A 114 -0.14 -29.62 -34.08
CA ARG A 114 0.87 -29.62 -35.15
C ARG A 114 0.24 -30.25 -36.39
N PHE A 115 0.72 -29.87 -37.56
CA PHE A 115 0.14 -30.28 -38.85
C PHE A 115 -0.02 -31.81 -38.99
N GLU A 116 0.90 -32.58 -38.43
CA GLU A 116 0.89 -34.05 -38.42
C GLU A 116 -0.22 -34.65 -37.52
N ASP A 117 -0.57 -33.98 -36.42
CA ASP A 117 -1.60 -34.42 -35.46
C ASP A 117 -3.03 -34.31 -36.03
N VAL A 118 -3.23 -33.42 -37.02
CA VAL A 118 -4.53 -33.18 -37.67
C VAL A 118 -4.98 -34.39 -38.50
N HIS A 119 -4.04 -35.15 -39.08
CA HIS A 119 -4.34 -36.36 -39.86
C HIS A 119 -4.83 -37.52 -38.97
N MET A 120 -4.22 -37.70 -37.79
CA MET A 120 -4.62 -38.69 -36.79
C MET A 120 -5.97 -38.34 -36.14
N MET A 121 -6.23 -37.05 -35.92
CA MET A 121 -7.47 -36.54 -35.30
C MET A 121 -8.72 -36.71 -36.18
N ARG A 122 -8.57 -36.80 -37.51
CA ARG A 122 -9.68 -37.11 -38.45
C ARG A 122 -10.07 -38.59 -38.48
N MET A 123 -9.20 -39.48 -38.02
CA MET A 123 -9.42 -40.94 -38.00
C MET A 123 -9.96 -41.44 -36.65
N ALA A 124 -9.75 -40.70 -35.56
CA ALA A 124 -10.28 -41.02 -34.23
C ALA A 124 -11.65 -40.36 -34.00
N SER A 125 -12.70 -41.17 -34.03
CA SER A 125 -14.09 -40.82 -33.73
C SER A 125 -14.28 -40.15 -32.35
N PHE A 126 -15.05 -39.05 -32.33
CA PHE A 126 -16.01 -38.51 -31.35
C PHE A 126 -15.87 -38.66 -29.81
N GLN A 127 -14.91 -39.42 -29.27
CA GLN A 127 -14.83 -39.77 -27.84
C GLN A 127 -13.71 -39.04 -27.08
N SER A 128 -12.77 -38.38 -27.78
CA SER A 128 -11.62 -37.68 -27.18
C SER A 128 -11.72 -36.14 -27.21
N MET A 129 -12.88 -35.57 -27.57
CA MET A 129 -13.06 -34.11 -27.80
C MET A 129 -13.11 -33.24 -26.53
N LEU A 130 -12.92 -33.79 -25.33
CA LEU A 130 -13.18 -33.09 -24.05
C LEU A 130 -11.95 -32.86 -23.17
N GLU A 131 -10.73 -33.01 -23.69
CA GLU A 131 -9.52 -32.60 -22.98
C GLU A 131 -8.83 -31.46 -23.74
N ASP A 132 -9.15 -30.22 -23.36
CA ASP A 132 -8.40 -29.04 -23.80
C ASP A 132 -6.96 -29.16 -23.26
N ASP A 133 -5.99 -29.51 -24.10
CA ASP A 133 -4.57 -29.52 -23.73
C ASP A 133 -3.99 -28.08 -23.74
N TYR A 134 -3.34 -27.69 -22.65
CA TYR A 134 -2.81 -26.33 -22.44
C TYR A 134 -1.29 -26.37 -22.22
N ASP A 135 -0.55 -25.58 -22.98
CA ASP A 135 0.88 -25.35 -22.74
C ASP A 135 1.09 -24.18 -21.77
N ILE A 136 2.07 -24.29 -20.88
CA ILE A 136 2.51 -23.17 -20.03
C ILE A 136 3.60 -22.41 -20.77
N LYS A 137 3.33 -21.15 -21.16
CA LYS A 137 4.33 -20.25 -21.73
C LYS A 137 4.70 -19.16 -20.73
N ILE A 138 6.01 -18.89 -20.61
CA ILE A 138 6.51 -17.76 -19.82
C ILE A 138 6.42 -16.51 -20.70
N GLN A 139 5.54 -15.59 -20.31
CA GLN A 139 5.39 -14.29 -20.97
C GLN A 139 5.99 -13.21 -20.06
N THR A 140 6.84 -12.35 -20.63
CA THR A 140 7.34 -11.18 -19.90
C THR A 140 6.40 -10.01 -20.14
N LYS A 141 5.83 -9.46 -19.06
CA LYS A 141 4.96 -8.27 -19.09
C LYS A 141 5.61 -7.13 -18.31
N GLN A 142 5.55 -5.92 -18.86
CA GLN A 142 5.92 -4.72 -18.10
C GLN A 142 4.79 -4.35 -17.15
N VAL A 143 5.10 -4.23 -15.87
CA VAL A 143 4.18 -3.79 -14.81
C VAL A 143 4.68 -2.46 -14.26
N ASN A 144 3.78 -1.49 -14.15
CA ASN A 144 4.07 -0.21 -13.50
C ASN A 144 3.70 -0.32 -12.00
N LEU A 145 4.69 -0.14 -11.12
CA LEU A 145 4.52 -0.14 -9.67
C LEU A 145 4.18 1.25 -9.10
N GLY A 146 4.07 2.26 -9.97
CA GLY A 146 3.77 3.65 -9.61
C GLY A 146 5.03 4.50 -9.47
N THR A 147 4.89 5.64 -8.78
CA THR A 147 5.96 6.60 -8.59
C THR A 147 7.06 6.04 -7.67
N ASP A 148 8.30 6.00 -8.16
CA ASP A 148 9.47 5.67 -7.35
C ASP A 148 9.85 6.84 -6.43
N LEU A 149 9.76 6.63 -5.12
CA LEU A 149 9.98 7.69 -4.13
C LEU A 149 11.42 8.20 -4.11
N SER A 150 12.40 7.34 -4.34
CA SER A 150 13.82 7.72 -4.41
C SER A 150 14.11 8.60 -5.62
N THR A 151 13.56 8.23 -6.78
CA THR A 151 13.66 9.07 -7.98
C THR A 151 12.96 10.41 -7.80
N LEU A 152 11.78 10.43 -7.19
CA LEU A 152 11.06 11.66 -6.87
C LEU A 152 11.86 12.56 -5.92
N GLU A 153 12.49 11.99 -4.90
CA GLU A 153 13.34 12.73 -3.97
C GLU A 153 14.51 13.40 -4.68
N ALA A 154 15.22 12.67 -5.55
CA ALA A 154 16.34 13.21 -6.33
C ALA A 154 15.91 14.34 -7.28
N GLU A 155 14.74 14.24 -7.90
CA GLU A 155 14.18 15.29 -8.76
C GLU A 155 13.82 16.55 -7.96
N ILE A 156 13.29 16.38 -6.75
CA ILE A 156 13.00 17.50 -5.84
C ILE A 156 14.28 18.18 -5.38
N ASP A 157 15.29 17.40 -4.97
CA ASP A 157 16.54 17.93 -4.44
C ASP A 157 17.40 18.59 -5.53
N SER A 158 17.33 18.10 -6.77
CA SER A 158 17.99 18.74 -7.94
C SER A 158 17.27 19.99 -8.46
N GLY A 159 16.08 20.30 -7.95
CA GLY A 159 15.28 21.45 -8.39
C GLY A 159 14.62 21.27 -9.77
N ASN A 160 14.72 20.08 -10.35
CA ASN A 160 14.14 19.74 -11.66
C ASN A 160 12.68 19.28 -11.57
N PHE A 161 12.09 19.35 -10.38
CA PHE A 161 10.76 18.82 -10.10
C PHE A 161 9.61 19.60 -10.74
#